data_AF-A0A0D0BJ43-F1
#
_entry.id   AF-A0A0D0BJ43-F1
#
_cell.length_a   1.000
_cell.length_b   1.000
_cell.length_c   1.000
_cell.angle_alpha   90.00
_cell.angle_beta   90.00
_cell.angle_gamma   90.00
#
_symmetry.space_group_name_H-M   'P 1'
#
loop_
_entity.id
_entity.type
_entity.pdbx_description
1 polymer ?
#
loop_
_entity_poly.entity_id
_entity_poly.type
_entity_poly.pdbx_seq_one_letter_code
_entity_poly.pdbx_strand_id
1 'polypeptide(L)'
;MTAVGLYRPEDWPEFMGHWSDAYTIRRFWGRVWHQQLRHLVSAPGDLVAQRWLCLARGTNASAYTKLFIAFLITGTIHQVGDYSLQHRDFWAGGSLYFFVSQAVAITVEDGIIALGKKGGIQDSGYVRILGYVWTVSWFAFSLPVWLDPCVHDGVLKGMSMSIIGGLWKGDWTGETVKFSLPLGY
;
A
#
# COMPACT_ATOMS: atom_id res chain seq x y z
N MET A 1 2.06 6.22 -28.51
CA MET A 1 0.99 5.56 -29.30
C MET A 1 -0.20 6.49 -29.60
N THR A 2 -0.54 7.43 -28.70
CA THR A 2 -1.46 8.56 -29.00
C THR A 2 -0.93 9.49 -30.11
N ALA A 3 0.38 9.76 -30.11
CA ALA A 3 1.05 10.58 -31.14
C ALA A 3 1.03 9.97 -32.57
N VAL A 4 0.73 8.68 -32.71
CA VAL A 4 0.59 7.98 -34.01
C VAL A 4 -0.87 7.61 -34.31
N GLY A 5 -1.84 8.16 -33.55
CA GLY A 5 -3.27 8.05 -33.86
C GLY A 5 -3.92 6.70 -33.55
N LEU A 6 -3.22 5.78 -32.88
CA LEU A 6 -3.73 4.44 -32.56
C LEU A 6 -4.67 4.42 -31.35
N TYR A 7 -4.56 5.42 -30.47
CA TYR A 7 -5.33 5.51 -29.24
C TYR A 7 -5.71 6.97 -28.98
N ARG A 8 -6.89 7.21 -28.41
CA ARG A 8 -7.31 8.52 -27.93
C ARG A 8 -6.56 8.83 -26.63
N PRO A 9 -6.26 10.11 -26.33
CA PRO A 9 -5.68 10.50 -25.05
C PRO A 9 -6.45 9.95 -23.84
N GLU A 10 -7.77 9.86 -23.96
CA GLU A 10 -8.66 9.27 -22.93
C GLU A 10 -8.45 7.77 -22.69
N ASP A 11 -7.86 7.04 -23.65
CA ASP A 11 -7.60 5.60 -23.54
C ASP A 11 -6.38 5.29 -22.65
N TRP A 12 -5.60 6.33 -22.29
CA TRP A 12 -4.48 6.24 -21.37
C TRP A 12 -4.81 6.96 -20.07
N PRO A 13 -5.31 6.25 -19.04
CA PRO A 13 -5.50 6.84 -17.73
C PRO A 13 -4.17 7.41 -17.22
N GLU A 14 -4.25 8.54 -16.52
CA GLU A 14 -3.08 9.16 -15.90
C GLU A 14 -2.35 8.13 -15.05
N PHE A 15 -1.01 8.06 -15.19
CA PHE A 15 -0.19 7.09 -14.44
C PHE A 15 -0.32 7.32 -12.92
N MET A 16 -0.43 8.58 -12.52
CA MET A 16 -0.71 9.01 -11.15
C MET A 16 -1.72 10.16 -11.21
N GLY A 17 -2.60 10.26 -10.22
CA GLY A 17 -3.44 11.44 -10.06
C GLY A 17 -2.73 12.57 -9.32
N HIS A 18 -3.50 13.59 -8.93
CA HIS A 18 -2.96 14.77 -8.29
C HIS A 18 -2.55 14.50 -6.83
N TRP A 19 -1.29 14.75 -6.48
CA TRP A 19 -0.78 14.60 -5.11
C TRP A 19 -1.51 15.44 -4.07
N SER A 20 -2.16 16.54 -4.50
CA SER A 20 -3.03 17.36 -3.66
C SER A 20 -4.26 16.63 -3.09
N ASP A 21 -4.55 15.43 -3.58
CA ASP A 21 -5.61 14.55 -3.05
C ASP A 21 -5.10 13.51 -2.04
N ALA A 22 -3.78 13.37 -1.82
CA ALA A 22 -3.19 12.28 -1.02
C ALA A 22 -3.26 12.48 0.50
N TYR A 23 -4.22 13.24 1.01
CA TYR A 23 -4.36 13.55 2.44
C TYR A 23 -5.09 12.47 3.25
N THR A 24 -5.41 11.32 2.65
CA THR A 24 -5.82 10.12 3.37
C THR A 24 -5.26 8.90 2.65
N ILE A 25 -5.04 7.78 3.35
CA ILE A 25 -4.53 6.53 2.77
C ILE A 25 -5.48 6.04 1.67
N ARG A 26 -6.81 6.13 1.91
CA ARG A 26 -7.81 5.76 0.90
C ARG A 26 -7.68 6.59 -0.37
N ARG A 27 -7.46 7.90 -0.25
CA ARG A 27 -7.33 8.79 -1.41
C ARG A 27 -6.00 8.59 -2.12
N PHE A 28 -4.91 8.36 -1.39
CA PHE A 28 -3.63 8.03 -1.97
C PHE A 28 -3.76 6.83 -2.92
N TRP A 29 -4.24 5.67 -2.43
CA TRP A 29 -4.41 4.49 -3.28
C TRP A 29 -5.52 4.63 -4.32
N GLY A 30 -6.63 5.26 -3.94
CA GLY A 30 -7.84 5.33 -4.76
C GLY A 30 -7.90 6.49 -5.75
N ARG A 31 -6.93 7.40 -5.75
CA ARG A 31 -6.92 8.58 -6.65
C ARG A 31 -5.54 8.98 -7.14
N VAL A 32 -4.48 8.69 -6.39
CA VAL A 32 -3.14 9.19 -6.71
C VAL A 32 -2.25 8.08 -7.25
N TRP A 33 -2.14 6.98 -6.53
CA TRP A 33 -1.14 5.94 -6.80
C TRP A 33 -1.57 4.95 -7.88
N HIS A 34 -0.70 4.66 -8.85
CA HIS A 34 -0.85 3.64 -9.92
C HIS A 34 -2.28 3.51 -10.50
N GLN A 35 -2.87 4.60 -10.99
CA GLN A 35 -4.26 4.58 -11.46
C GLN A 35 -4.47 3.70 -12.70
N GLN A 36 -3.45 3.48 -13.52
CA GLN A 36 -3.46 2.55 -14.65
C GLN A 36 -3.70 1.09 -14.25
N LEU A 37 -3.33 0.70 -13.02
CA LEU A 37 -3.50 -0.68 -12.53
C LEU A 37 -4.87 -0.91 -11.90
N ARG A 38 -5.65 0.16 -11.66
CA ARG A 38 -6.89 0.11 -10.89
C ARG A 38 -7.89 -0.89 -11.43
N HIS A 39 -8.08 -0.92 -12.75
CA HIS A 39 -9.02 -1.85 -13.36
C HIS A 39 -8.60 -3.31 -13.16
N LEU A 40 -7.30 -3.60 -13.35
CA LEU A 40 -6.73 -4.93 -13.19
C LEU A 40 -6.91 -5.46 -11.76
N VAL A 41 -6.64 -4.63 -10.75
CA VAL A 41 -6.71 -5.05 -9.34
C VAL A 41 -8.14 -5.03 -8.78
N SER A 42 -9.06 -4.25 -9.35
CA SER A 42 -10.43 -4.12 -8.85
C SER A 42 -11.40 -5.16 -9.42
N ALA A 43 -11.17 -5.65 -10.65
CA ALA A 43 -12.07 -6.58 -11.33
C ALA A 43 -12.33 -7.89 -10.54
N PRO A 44 -11.32 -8.52 -9.90
CA PRO A 44 -11.56 -9.69 -9.05
C PRO A 44 -12.43 -9.34 -7.81
N GLY A 45 -12.26 -8.14 -7.25
CA GLY A 45 -13.09 -7.66 -6.15
C GLY A 45 -14.56 -7.55 -6.55
N ASP A 46 -14.85 -7.11 -7.77
CA ASP A 46 -16.21 -7.05 -8.31
C ASP A 46 -16.82 -8.45 -8.46
N LEU A 47 -16.04 -9.42 -8.97
CA LEU A 47 -16.47 -10.81 -9.08
C LEU A 47 -16.85 -11.38 -7.70
N VAL A 48 -15.95 -11.27 -6.72
CA VAL A 48 -16.19 -11.80 -5.37
C VAL A 48 -17.40 -11.11 -4.73
N ALA A 49 -17.42 -9.78 -4.73
CA ALA A 49 -18.46 -9.03 -4.05
C ALA A 49 -19.84 -9.23 -4.69
N GLN A 50 -19.96 -9.23 -6.03
CA GLN A 50 -21.26 -9.28 -6.70
C GLN A 50 -21.71 -10.71 -7.03
N ARG A 51 -20.80 -11.61 -7.42
CA ARG A 51 -21.17 -12.96 -7.89
C ARG A 51 -21.08 -14.01 -6.80
N TRP A 52 -20.09 -13.94 -5.91
CA TRP A 52 -19.89 -14.98 -4.89
C TRP A 52 -20.59 -14.65 -3.59
N LEU A 53 -20.53 -13.38 -3.16
CA LEU A 53 -21.16 -12.93 -1.92
C LEU A 53 -22.51 -12.23 -2.14
N CYS A 54 -22.92 -12.00 -3.39
CA CYS A 54 -24.20 -11.37 -3.74
C CYS A 54 -24.43 -10.01 -3.04
N LEU A 55 -23.37 -9.25 -2.77
CA LEU A 55 -23.45 -7.96 -2.08
C LEU A 55 -23.99 -6.89 -3.02
N ALA A 56 -25.01 -6.16 -2.56
CA ALA A 56 -25.57 -5.04 -3.28
C ALA A 56 -24.51 -3.95 -3.54
N ARG A 57 -24.46 -3.47 -4.78
CA ARG A 57 -23.55 -2.38 -5.17
C ARG A 57 -23.85 -1.12 -4.36
N GLY A 58 -22.81 -0.36 -4.03
CA GLY A 58 -22.94 0.87 -3.23
C GLY A 58 -23.03 0.64 -1.72
N THR A 59 -23.12 -0.61 -1.24
CA THR A 59 -23.05 -0.89 0.19
C THR A 59 -21.60 -0.85 0.71
N ASN A 60 -21.44 -0.54 1.99
CA ASN A 60 -20.14 -0.61 2.66
C ASN A 60 -19.54 -2.02 2.59
N ALA A 61 -20.36 -3.06 2.76
CA ALA A 61 -19.92 -4.44 2.62
C ALA A 61 -19.29 -4.68 1.25
N SER A 62 -19.96 -4.28 0.16
CA SER A 62 -19.43 -4.39 -1.20
C SER A 62 -18.13 -3.60 -1.38
N ALA A 63 -18.07 -2.36 -0.87
CA ALA A 63 -16.90 -1.51 -0.99
C ALA A 63 -15.67 -2.08 -0.25
N TYR A 64 -15.84 -2.56 0.98
CA TYR A 64 -14.75 -3.13 1.76
C TYR A 64 -14.33 -4.51 1.25
N THR A 65 -15.26 -5.36 0.79
CA THR A 65 -14.86 -6.62 0.12
C THR A 65 -13.94 -6.33 -1.07
N LYS A 66 -14.31 -5.38 -1.94
CA LYS A 66 -13.47 -5.00 -3.08
C LYS A 66 -12.10 -4.48 -2.65
N LEU A 67 -12.07 -3.64 -1.62
CA LEU A 67 -10.85 -3.08 -1.05
C LEU A 67 -9.89 -4.18 -0.58
N PHE A 68 -10.38 -5.10 0.25
CA PHE A 68 -9.57 -6.19 0.80
C PHE A 68 -9.08 -7.15 -0.29
N ILE A 69 -9.95 -7.51 -1.25
CA ILE A 69 -9.55 -8.37 -2.37
C ILE A 69 -8.49 -7.69 -3.25
N ALA A 70 -8.64 -6.40 -3.56
CA ALA A 70 -7.66 -5.67 -4.37
C ALA A 70 -6.28 -5.64 -3.70
N PHE A 71 -6.22 -5.37 -2.40
CA PHE A 71 -4.96 -5.38 -1.64
C PHE A 71 -4.38 -6.79 -1.45
N LEU A 72 -5.22 -7.81 -1.25
CA LEU A 72 -4.77 -9.19 -1.15
C LEU A 72 -4.12 -9.68 -2.45
N ILE A 73 -4.73 -9.37 -3.60
CA ILE A 73 -4.19 -9.73 -4.91
C ILE A 73 -2.90 -8.97 -5.18
N THR A 74 -2.89 -7.66 -4.91
CA THR A 74 -1.68 -6.84 -5.07
C THR A 74 -0.56 -7.36 -4.18
N GLY A 75 -0.84 -7.68 -2.93
CA GLY A 75 0.13 -8.25 -1.99
C GLY A 75 0.65 -9.61 -2.44
N THR A 76 -0.21 -10.48 -2.96
CA THR A 76 0.19 -11.80 -3.50
C THR A 76 1.13 -11.66 -4.69
N ILE A 77 0.83 -10.76 -5.63
CA ILE A 77 1.68 -10.51 -6.81
C ILE A 77 3.07 -10.04 -6.36
N HIS A 78 3.15 -9.11 -5.41
CA HIS A 78 4.43 -8.63 -4.90
C HIS A 78 5.15 -9.71 -4.08
N GLN A 79 4.45 -10.53 -3.30
CA GLN A 79 5.07 -11.64 -2.55
C GLN A 79 5.73 -12.68 -3.47
N VAL A 80 5.08 -13.00 -4.60
CA VAL A 80 5.67 -13.87 -5.62
C VAL A 80 6.91 -13.21 -6.25
N GLY A 81 6.87 -11.90 -6.47
CA GLY A 81 8.03 -11.11 -6.90
C GLY A 81 9.18 -11.17 -5.89
N ASP A 82 8.91 -10.91 -4.62
CA ASP A 82 9.90 -10.97 -3.53
C ASP A 82 10.55 -12.36 -3.48
N TYR A 83 9.75 -13.42 -3.50
CA TYR A 83 10.26 -14.79 -3.50
C TYR A 83 11.16 -15.08 -4.71
N SER A 84 10.77 -14.61 -5.89
CA SER A 84 11.52 -14.83 -7.13
C SER A 84 12.84 -14.08 -7.18
N LEU A 85 12.94 -12.91 -6.53
CA LEU A 85 14.11 -12.03 -6.58
C LEU A 85 15.06 -12.22 -5.39
N GLN A 86 14.53 -12.49 -4.19
CA GLN A 86 15.32 -12.63 -2.97
C GLN A 86 15.84 -14.06 -2.78
N HIS A 87 15.21 -15.06 -3.42
CA HIS A 87 15.52 -16.48 -3.27
C HIS A 87 15.51 -16.97 -1.81
N ARG A 88 14.72 -16.32 -0.96
CA ARG A 88 14.49 -16.67 0.46
C ARG A 88 13.18 -17.45 0.60
N ASP A 89 12.85 -17.80 1.84
CA ASP A 89 11.54 -18.36 2.15
C ASP A 89 10.41 -17.46 1.64
N PHE A 90 9.34 -18.07 1.13
CA PHE A 90 8.20 -17.36 0.53
C PHE A 90 7.61 -16.26 1.42
N TRP A 91 7.76 -16.34 2.75
CA TRP A 91 7.20 -15.39 3.71
C TRP A 91 8.16 -14.28 4.15
N ALA A 92 9.40 -14.26 3.65
CA ALA A 92 10.43 -13.31 4.09
C ALA A 92 10.29 -11.89 3.52
N GLY A 93 9.59 -11.72 2.39
CA GLY A 93 9.56 -10.46 1.63
C GLY A 93 8.70 -9.32 2.19
N GLY A 94 7.78 -9.59 3.12
CA GLY A 94 6.98 -8.56 3.79
C GLY A 94 5.85 -7.94 2.94
N SER A 95 5.83 -8.13 1.61
CA SER A 95 4.82 -7.59 0.69
C SER A 95 3.39 -7.85 1.13
N LEU A 96 3.03 -9.12 1.39
CA LEU A 96 1.65 -9.47 1.71
C LEU A 96 1.17 -8.75 2.97
N TYR A 97 2.04 -8.65 3.99
CA TYR A 97 1.76 -7.92 5.22
C TYR A 97 1.55 -6.44 4.95
N PHE A 98 2.46 -5.81 4.19
CA PHE A 98 2.36 -4.40 3.83
C PHE A 98 1.05 -4.09 3.11
N PHE A 99 0.72 -4.79 2.03
CA PHE A 99 -0.47 -4.49 1.23
C PHE A 99 -1.78 -4.79 1.96
N VAL A 100 -1.90 -5.91 2.68
CA VAL A 100 -3.10 -6.21 3.46
C VAL A 100 -3.31 -5.18 4.59
N SER A 101 -2.22 -4.70 5.21
CA SER A 101 -2.31 -3.66 6.25
C SER A 101 -2.91 -2.35 5.73
N GLN A 102 -2.77 -2.03 4.43
CA GLN A 102 -3.38 -0.83 3.84
C GLN A 102 -4.91 -0.91 3.87
N ALA A 103 -5.50 -2.07 3.58
CA ALA A 103 -6.95 -2.26 3.65
C ALA A 103 -7.47 -2.07 5.09
N VAL A 104 -6.73 -2.57 6.08
CA VAL A 104 -7.03 -2.41 7.50
C VAL A 104 -6.95 -0.93 7.89
N ALA A 105 -5.85 -0.25 7.56
CA ALA A 105 -5.63 1.15 7.88
C ALA A 105 -6.70 2.06 7.26
N ILE A 106 -7.08 1.80 6.00
CA ILE A 106 -8.19 2.50 5.33
C ILE A 106 -9.51 2.30 6.07
N THR A 107 -9.80 1.09 6.53
CA THR A 107 -11.04 0.79 7.25
C THR A 107 -11.10 1.54 8.59
N VAL A 108 -9.98 1.59 9.31
CA VAL A 108 -9.84 2.37 10.55
C VAL A 108 -9.94 3.87 10.28
N GLU A 109 -9.22 4.37 9.27
CA GLU A 109 -9.23 5.76 8.82
C GLU A 109 -10.65 6.23 8.48
N ASP A 110 -11.41 5.46 7.70
CA ASP A 110 -12.80 5.77 7.37
C ASP A 110 -13.69 5.83 8.61
N GLY A 111 -13.48 4.92 9.56
CA GLY A 111 -14.19 4.91 10.85
C GLY A 111 -13.91 6.18 11.66
N ILE A 112 -12.65 6.58 11.79
CA ILE A 112 -12.24 7.81 12.49
C ILE A 112 -12.85 9.04 11.80
N ILE A 113 -12.76 9.12 10.47
CA ILE A 113 -13.34 10.22 9.68
C ILE A 113 -14.86 10.27 9.86
N ALA A 114 -15.55 9.12 9.86
CA ALA A 114 -16.99 9.06 10.06
C ALA A 114 -17.40 9.53 11.46
N LEU A 115 -16.66 9.13 12.50
CA LEU A 115 -16.88 9.60 13.88
C LEU A 115 -16.62 11.09 14.02
N GLY A 116 -15.53 11.60 13.44
CA GLY A 116 -15.21 13.03 13.45
C GLY A 116 -16.29 13.87 12.79
N LYS A 117 -16.80 13.44 11.62
CA LYS A 117 -17.92 14.11 10.95
C LYS A 117 -19.20 14.10 11.80
N LYS A 118 -19.51 12.97 12.44
CA LYS A 118 -20.65 12.86 13.38
C LYS A 118 -20.47 13.80 14.59
N GLY A 119 -19.23 14.03 15.01
CA GLY A 119 -18.86 15.00 16.05
C GLY A 119 -18.78 16.45 15.57
N GLY A 120 -19.15 16.76 14.32
CA GLY A 120 -19.20 18.12 13.79
C GLY A 120 -17.89 18.63 13.18
N ILE A 121 -16.86 17.80 13.03
CA ILE A 121 -15.63 18.18 12.33
C ILE A 121 -15.94 18.35 10.83
N GLN A 122 -15.72 19.55 10.32
CA GLN A 122 -15.92 19.88 8.91
C GLN A 122 -14.62 19.77 8.12
N ASP A 123 -14.73 19.51 6.81
CA ASP A 123 -13.58 19.55 5.92
C ASP A 123 -13.00 20.98 5.89
N SER A 124 -11.71 21.09 6.14
CA SER A 124 -10.99 22.36 6.19
C SER A 124 -9.52 22.13 5.84
N GLY A 125 -8.79 23.20 5.52
CA GLY A 125 -7.36 23.12 5.24
C GLY A 125 -6.57 22.44 6.37
N TYR A 126 -6.91 22.74 7.63
CA TYR A 126 -6.28 22.12 8.80
C TYR A 126 -6.54 20.61 8.89
N VAL A 127 -7.78 20.17 8.64
CA VAL A 127 -8.11 18.73 8.63
C VAL A 127 -7.36 18.00 7.52
N ARG A 128 -7.18 18.64 6.36
CA ARG A 128 -6.37 18.06 5.27
C ARG A 128 -4.89 18.01 5.60
N ILE A 129 -4.32 19.03 6.27
CA ILE A 129 -2.93 19.00 6.75
C ILE A 129 -2.74 17.84 7.75
N LEU A 130 -3.65 17.67 8.71
CA LEU A 130 -3.61 16.53 9.63
C LEU A 130 -3.69 15.20 8.88
N GLY A 131 -4.54 15.12 7.85
CA GLY A 131 -4.63 13.95 6.98
C GLY A 131 -3.33 13.64 6.24
N TYR A 132 -2.60 14.65 5.75
CA TYR A 132 -1.28 14.47 5.16
C TYR A 132 -0.27 13.94 6.17
N VAL A 133 -0.21 14.55 7.37
CA VAL A 133 0.68 14.10 8.44
C VAL A 133 0.40 12.64 8.77
N TRP A 134 -0.87 12.27 8.91
CA TRP A 134 -1.30 10.89 9.12
C TRP A 134 -0.85 9.96 7.98
N THR A 135 -1.14 10.32 6.74
CA THR A 135 -0.84 9.48 5.56
C THR A 135 0.67 9.26 5.42
N VAL A 136 1.47 10.32 5.55
CA VAL A 136 2.94 10.24 5.50
C VAL A 136 3.48 9.40 6.66
N SER A 137 2.97 9.62 7.87
CA SER A 137 3.41 8.84 9.05
C SER A 137 3.08 7.36 8.90
N TRP A 138 1.89 7.03 8.38
CA TRP A 138 1.50 5.65 8.12
C TRP A 138 2.43 4.96 7.11
N PHE A 139 2.78 5.63 6.01
CA PHE A 139 3.71 5.06 5.04
C PHE A 139 5.15 5.00 5.58
N ALA A 140 5.61 6.00 6.32
CA ALA A 140 6.92 5.95 6.97
C ALA A 140 7.03 4.77 7.95
N PHE A 141 5.92 4.43 8.62
CA PHE A 141 5.84 3.27 9.50
C PHE A 141 5.69 1.94 8.75
N SER A 142 4.86 1.87 7.71
CA SER A 142 4.50 0.59 7.07
C SER A 142 5.41 0.18 5.91
N LEU A 143 5.94 1.12 5.13
CA LEU A 143 6.80 0.83 3.97
C LEU A 143 8.06 0.00 4.31
N PRO A 144 8.78 0.24 5.43
CA PRO A 144 9.97 -0.53 5.75
C PRO A 144 9.71 -2.03 5.87
N VAL A 145 8.49 -2.45 6.28
CA VAL A 145 8.10 -3.87 6.32
C VAL A 145 8.29 -4.57 4.98
N TRP A 146 8.07 -3.86 3.87
CA TRP A 146 8.24 -4.39 2.52
C TRP A 146 9.60 -4.05 1.92
N LEU A 147 10.10 -2.83 2.15
CA LEU A 147 11.33 -2.36 1.49
C LEU A 147 12.61 -2.86 2.16
N ASP A 148 12.65 -3.03 3.49
CA ASP A 148 13.87 -3.42 4.20
C ASP A 148 14.42 -4.78 3.73
N PRO A 149 13.60 -5.84 3.55
CA PRO A 149 14.09 -7.10 2.96
C PRO A 149 14.68 -6.90 1.56
N CYS A 150 14.02 -6.10 0.73
CA CYS A 150 14.51 -5.80 -0.62
C CYS A 150 15.84 -5.03 -0.63
N VAL A 151 16.06 -4.14 0.34
CA VAL A 151 17.32 -3.39 0.48
C VAL A 151 18.42 -4.30 1.02
N HIS A 152 18.15 -5.08 2.06
CA HIS A 152 19.10 -6.00 2.66
C HIS A 152 19.63 -7.04 1.65
N ASP A 153 18.74 -7.55 0.80
CA ASP A 153 19.09 -8.56 -0.20
C ASP A 153 19.64 -7.95 -1.50
N GLY A 154 19.81 -6.62 -1.55
CA GLY A 154 20.42 -5.89 -2.67
C GLY A 154 19.53 -5.76 -3.91
N VAL A 155 18.25 -6.15 -3.80
CA VAL A 155 17.22 -6.02 -4.86
C VAL A 155 16.92 -4.54 -5.14
N LEU A 156 16.83 -3.73 -4.09
CA LEU A 156 16.73 -2.28 -4.17
C LEU A 156 18.04 -1.64 -3.70
N LYS A 157 18.69 -0.88 -4.59
CA LYS A 157 19.84 -0.05 -4.25
C LYS A 157 19.38 1.39 -4.02
N GLY A 158 19.34 1.82 -2.77
CA GLY A 158 19.03 3.21 -2.41
C GLY A 158 17.92 3.35 -1.37
N MET A 159 18.34 3.36 -0.11
CA MET A 159 17.78 3.95 1.12
C MET A 159 18.20 3.04 2.27
N SER A 160 19.42 3.23 2.78
CA SER A 160 19.91 2.54 3.98
C SER A 160 19.35 3.21 5.24
N MET A 161 18.06 3.54 5.27
CA MET A 161 17.41 4.13 6.44
C MET A 161 16.16 3.35 6.83
N SER A 162 16.27 2.47 7.83
CA SER A 162 15.14 1.75 8.41
C SER A 162 14.62 2.50 9.64
N ILE A 163 13.44 3.10 9.53
CA ILE A 163 12.80 3.80 10.65
C ILE A 163 12.36 2.80 11.72
N ILE A 164 11.83 1.63 11.32
CA ILE A 164 11.44 0.58 12.26
C ILE A 164 12.68 -0.04 12.92
N GLY A 165 13.73 -0.31 12.14
CA GLY A 165 15.03 -0.75 12.65
C GLY A 165 15.62 0.25 13.65
N GLY A 166 15.59 1.54 13.33
CA GLY A 166 16.04 2.61 14.20
C GLY A 166 15.22 2.73 15.49
N LEU A 167 13.89 2.70 15.39
CA LEU A 167 12.99 2.87 16.55
C LEU A 167 12.90 1.62 17.44
N TRP A 168 12.98 0.42 16.87
CA TRP A 168 12.84 -0.83 17.63
C TRP A 168 14.20 -1.41 18.04
N LYS A 169 15.18 -1.39 17.14
CA LYS A 169 16.47 -2.09 17.31
C LYS A 169 17.67 -1.14 17.42
N GLY A 170 17.48 0.17 17.26
CA GLY A 170 18.57 1.15 17.18
C GLY A 170 19.39 1.05 15.88
N ASP A 171 18.98 0.22 14.92
CA ASP A 171 19.65 0.03 13.64
C ASP A 171 18.99 0.89 12.57
N TRP A 172 19.50 2.10 12.43
CA TRP A 172 19.03 3.05 11.44
C TRP A 172 19.45 2.66 10.03
N THR A 173 20.47 1.82 9.86
CA THR A 173 21.11 1.59 8.56
C THR A 173 20.67 0.31 7.86
N GLY A 174 20.00 -0.60 8.56
CA GLY A 174 19.61 -1.91 8.01
C GLY A 174 20.81 -2.81 7.70
N GLU A 175 22.01 -2.40 8.11
CA GLU A 175 23.20 -3.25 8.10
C GLU A 175 23.05 -4.23 9.26
N THR A 176 22.66 -5.45 8.93
CA THR A 176 22.67 -6.55 9.89
C THR A 176 24.04 -6.61 10.55
N VAL A 177 24.06 -6.43 11.87
CA VAL A 177 25.15 -6.86 12.74
C VAL A 177 25.51 -8.29 12.29
N LYS A 178 26.68 -8.44 11.66
CA LYS A 178 27.25 -9.76 11.39
C LYS A 178 27.43 -10.46 12.72
N PHE A 179 26.48 -11.31 13.11
CA PHE A 179 26.74 -12.30 14.12
C PHE A 179 27.79 -13.23 13.53
N SER A 180 29.04 -12.97 13.88
CA SER A 180 30.13 -13.91 13.69
C SER A 180 29.83 -15.06 14.63
N LEU A 181 29.18 -16.11 14.12
CA LEU A 181 29.17 -17.39 14.81
C LEU A 181 30.63 -17.82 14.94
N PRO A 182 31.13 -18.11 16.16
CA PRO A 182 32.42 -18.75 16.31
C PRO A 182 32.23 -20.21 15.87
N LEU A 183 32.30 -20.45 14.56
CA LEU A 183 32.44 -21.79 14.03
C LEU A 183 33.87 -22.25 14.34
N GLY A 184 34.02 -22.83 15.53
CA GLY A 184 34.85 -24.01 15.71
C GLY A 184 33.93 -25.22 15.55
N TYR A 185 34.27 -26.06 14.56
CA TYR A 185 33.60 -27.28 14.07
C TYR A 185 32.54 -27.07 12.98
#